data_AF-A0A4Y9Y755-F1
#
_entry.id   AF-A0A4Y9Y755-F1
#
_cell.length_a   1.000
_cell.length_b   1.000
_cell.length_c   1.000
_cell.angle_alpha   90.00
_cell.angle_beta   90.00
_cell.angle_gamma   90.00
#
_symmetry.space_group_name_H-M   'P 1'
#
loop_
_entity.id
_entity.type
_entity.pdbx_description
1 polymer ?
#
loop_
_entity_poly.entity_id
_entity_poly.type
_entity_poly.pdbx_seq_one_letter_code
_entity_poly.pdbx_strand_id
1 'polypeptide(L)'
;MVSLYSSAPARVVAVLLMLIPHPSLLLVLVNYHLRVLKSPARFLFHLLATYTLTFLAFSSLILILARDPGPVTSPRTAEAADSLDEREDMSFMQALLATEEDDPQDKRPGNWCRKCSAPKPERHTIAVRAGGKIIIVIGSATDVFTNQTTLENVSPFLLLRHLPPLPRPPPDAQILSDPPLEHQLSHAQRRLVRDAHFHIRAYDVGWRKNWAQVMGWDRPWGWVPRLLVGGGCKGDGQTFPRNPRADDMLARLADELVSIDKD
;
A
#
# COMPACT_ATOMS: atom_id res chain seq x y z
N MET A 1 -5.57 -31.01 -4.19
CA MET A 1 -5.88 -30.33 -5.47
C MET A 1 -7.28 -29.72 -5.41
N VAL A 2 -7.41 -28.51 -4.86
CA VAL A 2 -8.63 -27.70 -5.01
C VAL A 2 -8.34 -26.75 -6.16
N SER A 3 -8.95 -27.04 -7.30
CA SER A 3 -8.60 -26.48 -8.60
C SER A 3 -8.98 -25.00 -8.70
N LEU A 4 -8.04 -24.18 -9.15
CA LEU A 4 -8.17 -22.73 -9.38
C LEU A 4 -9.14 -22.35 -10.50
N TYR A 5 -9.81 -23.32 -11.12
CA TYR A 5 -10.89 -23.11 -12.08
C TYR A 5 -12.21 -22.56 -11.47
N SER A 6 -12.31 -22.45 -10.14
CA SER A 6 -13.55 -22.02 -9.46
C SER A 6 -13.68 -20.51 -9.18
N SER A 7 -12.66 -19.68 -9.46
CA SER A 7 -12.71 -18.26 -9.09
C SER A 7 -13.44 -17.38 -10.12
N ALA A 8 -13.39 -17.73 -11.41
CA ALA A 8 -14.11 -17.01 -12.47
C ALA A 8 -15.64 -16.97 -12.25
N PRO A 9 -16.35 -18.08 -11.95
CA PRO A 9 -17.79 -18.03 -11.71
C PRO A 9 -18.13 -17.20 -10.47
N ALA A 10 -17.32 -17.25 -9.40
CA ALA A 10 -17.56 -16.46 -8.19
C ALA A 10 -17.54 -14.94 -8.47
N ARG A 11 -16.63 -14.47 -9.33
CA ARG A 11 -16.53 -13.05 -9.73
C ARG A 11 -17.74 -12.60 -10.54
N VAL A 12 -18.17 -13.42 -11.50
CA VAL A 12 -19.37 -13.15 -12.30
C VAL A 12 -20.61 -13.12 -11.42
N VAL A 13 -20.74 -14.07 -10.49
CA VAL A 13 -21.84 -14.11 -9.51
C VAL A 13 -21.85 -12.85 -8.65
N ALA A 14 -20.70 -12.37 -8.16
CA ALA A 14 -20.64 -11.13 -7.38
C ALA A 14 -21.12 -9.91 -8.18
N VAL A 15 -20.70 -9.77 -9.44
CA VAL A 15 -21.15 -8.67 -10.32
C VAL A 15 -22.66 -8.77 -10.58
N LEU A 16 -23.18 -9.97 -10.85
CA LEU A 16 -24.61 -10.18 -11.05
C LEU A 16 -25.42 -9.83 -9.80
N LEU A 17 -24.98 -10.26 -8.61
CA LEU A 17 -25.63 -9.92 -7.33
C LEU A 17 -25.65 -8.41 -7.07
N MET A 18 -24.62 -7.68 -7.49
CA MET A 18 -24.61 -6.21 -7.40
C MET A 18 -25.56 -5.54 -8.40
N LEU A 19 -25.78 -6.12 -9.59
CA LEU A 19 -26.63 -5.54 -10.64
C LEU A 19 -28.13 -5.89 -10.50
N ILE A 20 -28.45 -7.06 -9.95
CA ILE A 20 -29.83 -7.55 -9.77
C ILE A 20 -30.79 -6.54 -9.08
N PRO A 21 -30.40 -5.80 -8.03
CA PRO A 21 -31.33 -4.87 -7.37
C PRO A 21 -31.58 -3.56 -8.15
N HIS A 22 -30.86 -3.26 -9.22
CA HIS A 22 -30.99 -1.96 -9.91
C HIS A 22 -32.37 -1.73 -10.56
N PRO A 23 -32.97 -2.68 -11.31
CA PRO A 23 -34.28 -2.48 -11.91
C PRO A 23 -35.38 -2.27 -10.87
N SER A 24 -35.35 -3.03 -9.77
CA SER A 24 -36.34 -2.90 -8.69
C SER A 24 -36.19 -1.57 -7.96
N LEU A 25 -34.96 -1.14 -7.68
CA LEU A 25 -34.68 0.15 -7.06
C LEU A 25 -35.16 1.33 -7.93
N LEU A 26 -34.92 1.28 -9.24
CA LEU A 26 -35.43 2.30 -10.17
C LEU A 26 -36.95 2.38 -10.19
N LEU A 27 -37.64 1.23 -10.23
CA LEU A 27 -39.10 1.17 -10.18
C LEU A 27 -39.65 1.80 -8.90
N VAL A 28 -39.03 1.51 -7.75
CA VAL A 28 -39.41 2.10 -6.45
C VAL A 28 -39.16 3.61 -6.45
N LEU A 29 -37.98 4.07 -6.87
CA LEU A 29 -37.65 5.50 -6.89
C LEU A 29 -38.59 6.29 -7.82
N VAL A 30 -38.88 5.77 -9.01
CA VAL A 30 -39.78 6.40 -9.98
C VAL A 30 -41.21 6.47 -9.41
N ASN A 31 -41.75 5.35 -8.94
CA ASN A 31 -43.12 5.32 -8.42
C ASN A 31 -43.26 6.19 -7.17
N TYR A 32 -42.33 6.09 -6.22
CA TYR A 32 -42.43 6.81 -4.97
C TYR A 32 -42.15 8.32 -5.14
N HIS A 33 -41.03 8.72 -5.75
CA HIS A 33 -40.67 10.14 -5.79
C HIS A 33 -41.38 10.92 -6.89
N LEU A 34 -41.60 10.34 -8.07
CA LEU A 34 -42.23 11.05 -9.18
C LEU A 34 -43.75 10.97 -9.13
N ARG A 35 -44.35 9.82 -8.78
CA ARG A 35 -45.82 9.70 -8.75
C ARG A 35 -46.43 10.10 -7.41
N VAL A 36 -45.89 9.61 -6.28
CA VAL A 36 -46.46 9.89 -4.95
C VAL A 36 -46.03 11.27 -4.44
N LEU A 37 -44.72 11.53 -4.37
CA LEU A 37 -44.20 12.77 -3.78
C LEU A 37 -44.12 13.96 -4.76
N LYS A 38 -44.24 13.73 -6.06
CA LYS A 38 -44.11 14.76 -7.13
C LYS A 38 -42.88 15.67 -6.97
N SER A 39 -41.79 15.14 -6.44
CA SER A 39 -40.58 15.91 -6.12
C SER A 39 -39.37 15.38 -6.90
N PRO A 40 -39.09 15.92 -8.11
CA PRO A 40 -38.03 15.42 -8.98
C PRO A 40 -36.62 15.67 -8.40
N ALA A 41 -36.44 16.72 -7.59
CA ALA A 41 -35.16 16.99 -6.93
C ALA A 41 -34.79 15.89 -5.93
N ARG A 42 -35.76 15.40 -5.13
CA ARG A 42 -35.53 14.27 -4.21
C ARG A 42 -35.25 12.98 -4.98
N PHE A 43 -35.98 12.73 -6.07
CA PHE A 43 -35.68 11.62 -6.98
C PHE A 43 -34.22 11.66 -7.46
N LEU A 44 -33.78 12.80 -7.99
CA LEU A 44 -32.42 12.95 -8.52
C LEU A 44 -31.36 12.76 -7.43
N PHE A 45 -31.57 13.32 -6.23
CA PHE A 45 -30.65 13.14 -5.12
C PHE A 45 -30.51 11.67 -4.72
N HIS A 46 -31.63 10.94 -4.56
CA HIS A 46 -31.59 9.52 -4.21
C HIS A 46 -30.97 8.68 -5.32
N LEU A 47 -31.27 9.00 -6.58
CA LEU A 47 -30.67 8.34 -7.75
C LEU A 47 -29.14 8.53 -7.78
N LEU A 48 -28.67 9.77 -7.60
CA LEU A 48 -27.23 10.06 -7.53
C LEU A 48 -26.59 9.34 -6.35
N ALA A 49 -27.20 9.38 -5.16
CA ALA A 49 -26.68 8.72 -3.98
C ALA A 49 -26.56 7.19 -4.16
N THR A 50 -27.60 6.52 -4.67
CA THR A 50 -27.56 5.06 -4.86
C THR A 50 -26.55 4.65 -5.92
N TYR A 51 -26.51 5.33 -7.07
CA TYR A 51 -25.57 4.99 -8.14
C TYR A 51 -24.12 5.34 -7.81
N THR A 52 -23.86 6.39 -7.02
CA THR A 52 -22.50 6.67 -6.52
C THR A 52 -22.03 5.58 -5.56
N LEU A 53 -22.87 5.10 -4.65
CA LEU A 53 -22.54 3.97 -3.77
C LEU A 53 -22.29 2.68 -4.55
N THR A 54 -23.13 2.35 -5.54
CA THR A 54 -22.89 1.19 -6.40
C THR A 54 -21.58 1.33 -7.18
N PHE A 55 -21.30 2.53 -7.73
CA PHE A 55 -20.04 2.79 -8.42
C PHE A 55 -18.83 2.61 -7.51
N LEU A 56 -18.90 3.07 -6.26
CA LEU A 56 -17.84 2.86 -5.27
C LEU A 56 -17.67 1.38 -4.92
N ALA A 57 -18.77 0.62 -4.82
CA ALA A 57 -18.73 -0.83 -4.60
C ALA A 57 -18.10 -1.60 -5.78
N PHE A 58 -18.41 -1.21 -7.02
CA PHE A 58 -17.73 -1.78 -8.19
C PHE A 58 -16.25 -1.41 -8.24
N SER A 59 -15.94 -0.15 -7.92
CA SER A 59 -14.55 0.32 -7.88
C SER A 59 -13.74 -0.45 -6.84
N SER A 60 -14.29 -0.68 -5.63
CA SER A 60 -13.61 -1.49 -4.61
C SER A 60 -13.45 -2.96 -5.04
N LEU A 61 -14.45 -3.55 -5.68
CA LEU A 61 -14.35 -4.91 -6.23
C LEU A 61 -13.25 -4.99 -7.29
N ILE A 62 -13.19 -4.05 -8.24
CA ILE A 62 -12.13 -4.00 -9.26
C ILE A 62 -10.76 -3.88 -8.62
N LEU A 63 -10.61 -3.05 -7.57
CA LEU A 63 -9.34 -2.92 -6.87
C LEU A 63 -8.92 -4.20 -6.16
N ILE A 64 -9.85 -4.91 -5.53
CA ILE A 64 -9.57 -6.22 -4.92
C ILE A 64 -9.12 -7.20 -6.00
N LEU A 65 -9.81 -7.25 -7.13
CA LEU A 65 -9.47 -8.15 -8.24
C LEU A 65 -8.13 -7.81 -8.91
N ALA A 66 -7.79 -6.52 -9.01
CA ALA A 66 -6.54 -6.07 -9.60
C ALA A 66 -5.35 -6.22 -8.67
N ARG A 67 -5.58 -6.18 -7.34
CA ARG A 67 -4.53 -6.33 -6.33
C ARG A 67 -4.27 -7.77 -5.92
N ASP A 68 -5.19 -8.69 -6.15
CA ASP A 68 -4.99 -10.11 -5.88
C ASP A 68 -3.88 -10.64 -6.81
N PRO A 69 -2.64 -10.79 -6.31
CA PRO A 69 -1.59 -11.39 -7.12
C PRO A 69 -2.01 -12.85 -7.21
N GLY A 70 -2.46 -13.26 -8.39
CA GLY A 70 -2.97 -14.61 -8.60
C GLY A 70 -2.04 -15.66 -7.96
N PRO A 71 -2.59 -16.82 -7.58
CA PRO A 71 -1.86 -17.84 -6.84
C PRO A 71 -0.47 -18.02 -7.40
N VAL A 72 0.56 -17.81 -6.56
CA VAL A 72 1.95 -17.95 -6.97
C VAL A 72 2.11 -19.39 -7.44
N THR A 73 2.15 -19.58 -8.75
CA THR A 73 2.44 -20.88 -9.34
C THR A 73 3.88 -21.16 -8.99
N SER A 74 4.12 -21.86 -7.87
CA SER A 74 5.45 -22.32 -7.55
C SER A 74 5.92 -23.17 -8.73
N PRO A 75 7.02 -22.82 -9.41
CA PRO A 75 7.59 -23.64 -10.47
C PRO A 75 8.22 -24.87 -9.79
N ARG A 76 7.40 -25.83 -9.38
CA ARG A 76 7.89 -27.01 -8.64
C ARG A 76 7.28 -28.33 -9.07
N THR A 77 6.60 -28.37 -10.22
CA THR A 77 5.98 -29.63 -10.66
C THR A 77 6.17 -29.95 -12.14
N ALA A 78 6.84 -29.10 -12.91
CA ALA A 78 7.18 -29.42 -14.30
C ALA A 78 8.44 -30.29 -14.43
N GLU A 79 9.34 -30.29 -13.43
CA GLU A 79 10.60 -31.05 -13.48
C GLU A 79 10.52 -32.43 -12.78
N ALA A 80 9.43 -32.70 -12.06
CA ALA A 80 9.22 -33.99 -11.38
C ALA A 80 8.63 -35.08 -12.30
N ALA A 81 8.38 -34.77 -13.59
CA ALA A 81 7.88 -35.74 -14.56
C ALA A 81 8.98 -36.34 -15.46
N ASP A 82 10.23 -35.84 -15.40
CA ASP A 82 11.33 -36.30 -16.26
C ASP A 82 12.57 -36.82 -15.49
N SER A 83 12.50 -36.94 -14.17
CA SER A 83 13.58 -37.50 -13.33
C SER A 83 13.08 -38.69 -12.51
N LEU A 84 12.70 -39.77 -13.20
CA LEU A 84 12.28 -41.03 -12.58
C LEU A 84 13.43 -42.03 -12.33
N ASP A 85 14.72 -41.62 -12.41
CA ASP A 85 15.82 -42.61 -12.37
C ASP A 85 17.13 -42.24 -11.63
N GLU A 86 17.16 -41.24 -10.73
CA GLU A 86 18.35 -41.03 -9.86
C GLU A 86 17.95 -40.55 -8.46
N ARG A 87 17.29 -41.42 -7.69
CA ARG A 87 16.87 -41.12 -6.32
C ARG A 87 17.39 -42.14 -5.33
N GLU A 88 18.70 -42.16 -5.14
CA GLU A 88 19.33 -42.67 -3.92
C GLU A 88 20.57 -41.78 -3.65
N ASP A 89 20.57 -41.09 -2.49
CA ASP A 89 21.72 -40.40 -1.86
C ASP A 89 21.96 -38.88 -2.05
N MET A 90 20.92 -38.05 -2.16
CA MET A 90 21.05 -36.63 -1.77
C MET A 90 21.09 -36.52 -0.23
N SER A 91 22.30 -36.62 0.30
CA SER A 91 22.63 -36.51 1.73
C SER A 91 22.15 -35.19 2.32
N PHE A 92 21.48 -35.25 3.47
CA PHE A 92 21.00 -34.11 4.28
C PHE A 92 22.03 -32.99 4.47
N MET A 93 23.33 -33.33 4.41
CA MET A 93 24.43 -32.37 4.51
C MET A 93 24.56 -31.46 3.27
N GLN A 94 24.18 -31.94 2.08
CA GLN A 94 24.15 -31.15 0.84
C GLN A 94 22.96 -30.17 0.81
N ALA A 95 21.85 -30.51 1.47
CA ALA A 95 20.71 -29.61 1.65
C ALA A 95 21.01 -28.46 2.64
N LEU A 96 21.93 -28.68 3.60
CA LEU A 96 22.39 -27.64 4.53
C LEU A 96 23.53 -26.78 3.96
N LEU A 97 24.28 -27.29 2.96
CA LEU A 97 25.34 -26.55 2.26
C LEU A 97 24.86 -25.82 1.00
N ALA A 98 23.61 -26.03 0.57
CA ALA A 98 22.95 -25.20 -0.45
C ALA A 98 22.59 -23.81 0.13
N THR A 99 23.56 -23.10 0.69
CA THR A 99 23.46 -21.72 1.10
C THR A 99 23.86 -20.82 -0.08
N GLU A 100 22.88 -20.11 -0.61
CA GLU A 100 23.08 -18.80 -1.24
C GLU A 100 24.02 -18.72 -2.47
N GLU A 101 24.14 -19.78 -3.27
CA GLU A 101 24.73 -19.63 -4.60
C GLU A 101 23.75 -18.89 -5.52
N ASP A 102 23.88 -17.55 -5.49
CA ASP A 102 23.61 -16.57 -6.55
C ASP A 102 22.70 -17.11 -7.67
N ASP A 103 21.38 -17.09 -7.45
CA ASP A 103 20.42 -17.23 -8.53
C ASP A 103 20.62 -16.01 -9.48
N PRO A 104 21.18 -16.16 -10.71
CA PRO A 104 21.63 -15.04 -11.52
C PRO A 104 20.48 -14.18 -12.06
N GLN A 105 19.24 -14.55 -11.77
CA GLN A 105 18.05 -14.02 -12.45
C GLN A 105 17.46 -12.75 -11.81
N ASP A 106 17.86 -12.39 -10.58
CA ASP A 106 17.37 -11.18 -9.89
C ASP A 106 18.22 -9.92 -10.11
N LYS A 107 19.38 -10.04 -10.77
CA LYS A 107 20.24 -8.89 -11.11
C LYS A 107 19.82 -8.22 -12.42
N ARG A 108 18.53 -7.91 -12.62
CA ARG A 108 18.11 -7.04 -13.74
C ARG A 108 18.64 -5.62 -13.49
N PRO A 109 19.53 -5.08 -14.35
CA PRO A 109 20.17 -3.78 -14.15
C PRO A 109 19.17 -2.64 -14.42
N GLY A 110 18.33 -2.31 -13.42
CA GLY A 110 17.34 -1.24 -13.55
C GLY A 110 16.59 -0.86 -12.28
N ASN A 111 16.59 -1.75 -11.27
CA ASN A 111 15.70 -1.62 -10.10
C ASN A 111 16.39 -1.07 -8.84
N TRP A 112 17.64 -0.64 -8.93
CA TRP A 112 18.42 -0.17 -7.79
C TRP A 112 18.89 1.26 -8.01
N CYS A 113 18.70 2.13 -7.01
CA CYS A 113 19.22 3.48 -7.08
C CYS A 113 20.74 3.46 -6.89
N ARG A 114 21.52 3.85 -7.91
CA ARG A 114 23.00 3.86 -7.85
C ARG A 114 23.59 4.75 -6.75
N LYS A 115 22.82 5.70 -6.21
CA LYS A 115 23.29 6.64 -5.19
C LYS A 115 23.14 6.12 -3.76
N CYS A 116 22.23 5.19 -3.51
CA CYS A 116 21.95 4.71 -2.15
C CYS A 116 21.84 3.18 -2.04
N SER A 117 22.02 2.44 -3.13
CA SER A 117 21.91 0.96 -3.18
C SER A 117 20.65 0.41 -2.53
N ALA A 118 19.57 1.20 -2.54
CA ALA A 118 18.26 0.76 -2.08
C ALA A 118 17.44 0.25 -3.29
N PRO A 119 16.59 -0.76 -3.09
CA PRO A 119 15.58 -1.13 -4.08
C PRO A 119 14.77 0.12 -4.41
N LYS A 120 14.73 0.48 -5.70
CA LYS A 120 13.94 1.61 -6.19
C LYS A 120 12.49 1.28 -5.81
N PRO A 121 11.85 2.05 -4.91
CA PRO A 121 10.50 1.73 -4.51
C PRO A 121 9.67 1.67 -5.79
N GLU A 122 8.99 0.56 -6.02
CA GLU A 122 7.93 0.49 -7.03
C GLU A 122 6.88 1.49 -6.59
N ARG A 123 7.07 2.73 -7.02
CA ARG A 123 6.06 3.76 -6.89
C ARG A 123 4.94 3.25 -7.78
N HIS A 124 3.89 2.67 -7.20
CA HIS A 124 2.59 2.57 -7.85
C HIS A 124 2.26 3.99 -8.31
N THR A 125 2.56 4.25 -9.58
CA THR A 125 2.69 5.60 -10.09
C THR A 125 1.27 6.10 -10.29
N ILE A 126 0.88 7.05 -9.44
CA ILE A 126 -0.40 7.76 -9.55
C ILE A 126 -0.35 8.58 -10.85
N ALA A 127 -1.21 8.19 -11.79
CA ALA A 127 -1.57 8.86 -13.05
C ALA A 127 -0.40 9.32 -13.95
N VAL A 128 0.10 8.40 -14.79
CA VAL A 128 0.86 8.77 -16.00
C VAL A 128 -0.13 8.97 -17.15
N ARG A 129 -0.21 10.21 -17.65
CA ARG A 129 -0.90 10.52 -18.91
C ARG A 129 -0.01 10.07 -20.07
N ALA A 130 -0.23 8.85 -20.57
CA ALA A 130 0.38 8.38 -21.81
C ALA A 130 -0.72 8.33 -22.90
N GLY A 131 -0.61 9.18 -23.93
CA GLY A 131 -1.45 9.09 -25.13
C GLY A 131 -2.92 9.52 -24.98
N GLY A 132 -3.23 10.51 -24.13
CA GLY A 132 -4.59 11.07 -24.02
C GLY A 132 -5.58 10.24 -23.20
N LYS A 133 -5.15 9.09 -22.66
CA LYS A 133 -5.94 8.29 -21.71
C LYS A 133 -5.49 8.63 -20.29
N ILE A 134 -6.45 9.00 -19.44
CA ILE A 134 -6.23 9.19 -18.00
C ILE A 134 -6.46 7.83 -17.35
N ILE A 135 -5.38 7.19 -16.87
CA ILE A 135 -5.48 5.99 -16.04
C ILE A 135 -5.42 6.44 -14.59
N ILE A 136 -6.56 6.42 -13.91
CA ILE A 136 -6.65 6.68 -12.48
C ILE A 136 -6.35 5.37 -11.76
N VAL A 137 -5.14 5.23 -11.23
CA VAL A 137 -4.81 4.15 -10.29
C VAL A 137 -5.33 4.59 -8.93
N ILE A 138 -6.52 4.13 -8.57
CA ILE A 138 -7.12 4.38 -7.27
C ILE A 138 -6.42 3.44 -6.28
N GLY A 139 -5.51 3.95 -5.45
CA GLY A 139 -5.10 3.21 -4.24
C GLY A 139 -6.31 2.95 -3.33
N SER A 140 -6.25 1.98 -2.41
CA SER A 140 -7.38 1.78 -1.49
C SER A 140 -7.73 3.10 -0.82
N ALA A 141 -9.02 3.42 -0.72
CA ALA A 141 -9.46 4.70 -0.18
C ALA A 141 -8.85 4.99 1.20
N THR A 142 -8.62 3.93 2.00
CA THR A 142 -7.91 3.98 3.28
C THR A 142 -6.52 4.60 3.17
N ASP A 143 -5.75 4.26 2.13
CA ASP A 143 -4.39 4.75 1.89
C ASP A 143 -4.41 6.25 1.58
N VAL A 144 -5.45 6.72 0.89
CA VAL A 144 -5.65 8.14 0.60
C VAL A 144 -6.05 8.91 1.86
N PHE A 145 -6.86 8.30 2.73
CA PHE A 145 -7.26 8.93 3.99
C PHE A 145 -6.10 9.09 4.96
N THR A 146 -5.24 8.09 5.08
CA THR A 146 -4.07 8.13 5.99
C THR A 146 -2.79 8.65 5.34
N ASN A 147 -2.78 8.83 4.00
CA ASN A 147 -1.59 9.14 3.21
C ASN A 147 -0.41 8.25 3.58
N GLN A 148 -0.71 7.00 3.93
CA GLN A 148 0.28 6.00 4.26
C GLN A 148 0.92 5.63 2.93
N THR A 149 1.92 6.44 2.54
CA THR A 149 2.69 6.20 1.34
C THR A 149 3.26 4.79 1.43
N THR A 150 3.41 4.12 0.30
CA THR A 150 3.95 2.75 0.26
C THR A 150 5.27 2.61 1.02
N LEU A 151 6.04 3.69 1.19
CA LEU A 151 7.25 3.73 2.01
C LEU A 151 7.01 3.38 3.49
N GLU A 152 5.87 3.74 4.07
CA GLU A 152 5.51 3.42 5.47
C GLU A 152 4.93 2.00 5.61
N ASN A 153 4.72 1.26 4.52
CA ASN A 153 4.25 -0.13 4.58
C ASN A 153 5.35 -1.15 4.20
N VAL A 154 6.50 -0.70 3.70
CA VAL A 154 7.55 -1.58 3.18
C VAL A 154 8.39 -2.21 4.28
N SER A 155 8.76 -1.46 5.33
CA SER A 155 9.50 -2.04 6.45
C SER A 155 9.45 -1.16 7.70
N PRO A 156 9.22 -1.74 8.89
CA PRO A 156 9.24 -1.01 10.17
C PRO A 156 10.59 -0.36 10.46
N PHE A 157 11.67 -0.93 9.94
CA PHE A 157 13.03 -0.45 10.17
C PHE A 157 13.38 0.79 9.34
N LEU A 158 12.53 1.19 8.39
CA LEU A 158 12.67 2.49 7.71
C LEU A 158 12.42 3.68 8.65
N LEU A 159 11.92 3.46 9.86
CA LEU A 159 11.86 4.52 10.88
C LEU A 159 13.24 4.85 11.45
N LEU A 160 14.20 3.91 11.41
CA LEU A 160 15.52 4.10 12.02
C LEU A 160 16.32 5.24 11.36
N ARG A 161 16.20 5.40 10.04
CA ARG A 161 16.80 6.53 9.28
C ARG A 161 16.17 7.89 9.60
N HIS A 162 15.04 7.90 10.30
CA HIS A 162 14.29 9.10 10.64
C HIS A 162 14.41 9.46 12.13
N LEU A 163 15.09 8.64 12.92
CA LEU A 163 15.34 8.93 14.33
C LEU A 163 16.19 10.20 14.47
N PRO A 164 15.95 11.01 15.50
CA PRO A 164 16.90 12.04 15.89
C PRO A 164 18.22 11.37 16.32
N PRO A 165 19.34 12.12 16.27
CA PRO A 165 20.62 11.61 16.73
C PRO A 165 20.51 11.10 18.17
N LEU A 166 20.95 9.86 18.39
CA LEU A 166 20.83 9.20 19.69
C LEU A 166 21.71 9.94 20.73
N PRO A 167 21.27 10.01 22.00
CA PRO A 167 22.11 10.56 23.06
C PRO A 167 23.43 9.79 23.13
N ARG A 168 24.56 10.50 23.13
CA ARG A 168 25.89 9.88 23.17
C ARG A 168 26.04 9.06 24.46
N PRO A 169 26.21 7.74 24.38
CA PRO A 169 26.48 6.93 25.55
C PRO A 169 27.90 7.18 26.07
N PRO A 170 28.21 6.76 27.31
CA PRO A 170 29.58 6.77 27.82
C PRO A 170 30.51 5.99 26.88
N PRO A 171 31.83 6.33 26.84
CA PRO A 171 32.78 5.84 25.84
C PRO A 171 32.89 4.32 25.71
N ASP A 172 32.46 3.58 26.73
CA ASP A 172 32.56 2.11 26.78
C ASP A 172 31.26 1.38 26.35
N ALA A 173 30.18 2.11 26.02
CA ALA A 173 28.84 1.54 25.85
C ALA A 173 28.22 1.70 24.45
N GLN A 174 28.89 2.30 23.46
CA GLN A 174 28.25 2.53 22.15
C GLN A 174 28.38 1.33 21.20
N ILE A 175 27.35 0.51 21.11
CA ILE A 175 27.26 -0.58 20.12
C ILE A 175 26.48 -0.16 18.86
N LEU A 176 25.56 0.81 18.97
CA LEU A 176 24.65 1.21 17.89
C LEU A 176 25.25 2.33 17.03
N SER A 177 25.19 2.17 15.70
CA SER A 177 25.54 3.24 14.75
C SER A 177 24.49 4.36 14.74
N ASP A 178 24.83 5.53 14.19
CA ASP A 178 23.90 6.64 13.98
C ASP A 178 23.71 6.88 12.46
N PRO A 179 22.58 6.46 11.85
CA PRO A 179 21.43 5.78 12.46
C PRO A 179 21.69 4.28 12.73
N PRO A 180 20.94 3.66 13.65
CA PRO A 180 21.11 2.25 14.00
C PRO A 180 20.66 1.35 12.83
N LEU A 181 21.44 0.30 12.57
CA LEU A 181 21.11 -0.70 11.56
C LEU A 181 20.29 -1.85 12.17
N GLU A 182 19.38 -2.44 11.39
CA GLU A 182 18.47 -3.49 11.87
C GLU A 182 19.22 -4.67 12.53
N HIS A 183 20.35 -5.09 11.95
CA HIS A 183 21.13 -6.20 12.48
C HIS A 183 21.80 -5.89 13.82
N GLN A 184 22.05 -4.61 14.14
CA GLN A 184 22.62 -4.17 15.42
C GLN A 184 21.59 -4.14 16.54
N LEU A 185 20.29 -4.09 16.21
CA LEU A 185 19.23 -4.06 17.20
C LEU A 185 19.03 -5.43 17.84
N SER A 186 18.91 -5.43 19.17
CA SER A 186 18.49 -6.59 19.95
C SER A 186 17.06 -7.01 19.59
N HIS A 187 16.69 -8.26 19.89
CA HIS A 187 15.34 -8.75 19.59
C HIS A 187 14.24 -7.90 20.27
N ALA A 188 14.47 -7.43 21.50
CA ALA A 188 13.55 -6.56 22.22
C ALA A 188 13.39 -5.20 21.52
N GLN A 189 14.50 -4.58 21.10
CA GLN A 189 14.49 -3.33 20.33
C GLN A 189 13.75 -3.49 18.98
N ARG A 190 13.98 -4.60 18.26
CA ARG A 190 13.25 -4.87 17.00
C ARG A 190 11.75 -5.04 17.20
N ARG A 191 11.30 -5.56 18.35
CA ARG A 191 9.87 -5.64 18.68
C ARG A 191 9.32 -4.24 18.96
N LEU A 192 10.04 -3.43 19.73
CA LEU A 192 9.66 -2.04 20.01
C LEU A 192 9.51 -1.22 18.72
N VAL A 193 10.47 -1.32 17.79
CA VAL A 193 10.40 -0.63 16.49
C VAL A 193 9.19 -1.09 15.67
N ARG A 194 8.87 -2.39 15.68
CA ARG A 194 7.67 -2.93 15.02
C ARG A 194 6.38 -2.41 15.63
N ASP A 195 6.30 -2.32 16.95
CA ASP A 195 5.12 -1.80 17.64
C ASP A 195 4.96 -0.29 17.38
N ALA A 196 6.04 0.48 17.48
CA ALA A 196 6.04 1.92 17.19
C ALA A 196 5.70 2.23 15.73
N HIS A 197 6.07 1.35 14.79
CA HIS A 197 5.78 1.52 13.37
C HIS A 197 4.29 1.70 13.05
N PHE A 198 3.40 1.02 13.77
CA PHE A 198 1.96 1.19 13.55
C PHE A 198 1.39 2.49 14.13
N HIS A 199 2.14 3.16 15.01
CA HIS A 199 1.73 4.39 15.68
C HIS A 199 2.34 5.64 15.04
N ILE A 200 3.56 5.55 14.50
CA ILE A 200 4.26 6.69 13.91
C ILE A 200 3.86 6.85 12.45
N ARG A 201 3.01 7.85 12.18
CA ARG A 201 2.63 8.28 10.83
C ARG A 201 3.41 9.52 10.43
N ALA A 202 4.55 9.35 9.78
CA ALA A 202 5.49 10.42 9.47
C ALA A 202 4.93 11.40 8.43
N TYR A 203 4.14 10.92 7.47
CA TYR A 203 3.58 11.74 6.39
C TYR A 203 2.07 12.01 6.51
N ASP A 204 1.42 11.57 7.58
CA ASP A 204 0.00 11.86 7.83
C ASP A 204 -0.16 13.27 8.42
N VAL A 205 -0.41 14.26 7.57
CA VAL A 205 -0.69 15.65 7.97
C VAL A 205 -2.19 15.91 8.19
N GLY A 206 -2.99 14.84 8.25
CA GLY A 206 -4.43 14.86 8.41
C GLY A 206 -5.18 14.82 7.07
N TRP A 207 -6.33 14.15 7.08
CA TRP A 207 -7.08 13.78 5.88
C TRP A 207 -7.30 14.94 4.89
N ARG A 208 -7.64 16.16 5.36
CA ARG A 208 -7.86 17.32 4.46
C ARG A 208 -6.59 17.73 3.72
N LYS A 209 -5.45 17.75 4.41
CA LYS A 209 -4.15 18.14 3.85
C LYS A 209 -3.58 17.04 2.97
N ASN A 210 -3.81 15.78 3.34
CA ASN A 210 -3.48 14.61 2.52
C ASN A 210 -4.23 14.65 1.18
N TRP A 211 -5.56 14.83 1.22
CA TRP A 211 -6.39 14.99 0.01
C TRP A 211 -5.99 16.21 -0.82
N ALA A 212 -5.69 17.32 -0.15
CA ALA A 212 -5.18 18.53 -0.78
C ALA A 212 -3.88 18.28 -1.56
N GLN A 213 -2.98 17.40 -1.11
CA GLN A 213 -1.76 17.05 -1.85
C GLN A 213 -2.05 16.18 -3.08
N VAL A 214 -2.81 15.10 -2.88
CA VAL A 214 -3.16 14.14 -3.93
C VAL A 214 -3.90 14.83 -5.07
N MET A 215 -4.87 15.66 -4.73
CA MET A 215 -5.67 16.37 -5.72
C MET A 215 -5.09 17.75 -6.07
N GLY A 216 -4.08 18.19 -5.32
CA GLY A 216 -3.32 19.44 -5.42
C GLY A 216 -4.14 20.73 -5.27
N TRP A 217 -5.15 20.76 -4.41
CA TRP A 217 -5.90 21.99 -4.12
C TRP A 217 -5.43 22.62 -2.81
N ASP A 218 -5.45 23.95 -2.72
CA ASP A 218 -5.18 24.68 -1.45
C ASP A 218 -6.41 25.42 -0.92
N ARG A 219 -7.42 25.61 -1.77
CA ARG A 219 -8.62 26.40 -1.48
C ARG A 219 -9.85 25.51 -1.52
N PRO A 220 -10.91 25.83 -0.76
CA PRO A 220 -12.21 25.20 -0.95
C PRO A 220 -12.61 25.35 -2.43
N TRP A 221 -13.07 24.26 -3.05
CA TRP A 221 -13.45 24.19 -4.48
C TRP A 221 -12.30 24.26 -5.50
N GLY A 222 -11.03 24.35 -5.09
CA GLY A 222 -9.89 24.33 -6.01
C GLY A 222 -9.75 23.05 -6.85
N TRP A 223 -10.51 22.01 -6.50
CA TRP A 223 -10.58 20.74 -7.21
C TRP A 223 -11.42 20.78 -8.48
N VAL A 224 -12.43 21.65 -8.55
CA VAL A 224 -13.37 21.73 -9.69
C VAL A 224 -12.62 22.02 -11.01
N PRO A 225 -11.81 23.09 -11.12
CA PRO A 225 -11.09 23.37 -12.36
C PRO A 225 -10.09 22.25 -12.73
N ARG A 226 -9.51 21.55 -11.75
CA ARG A 226 -8.61 20.41 -12.00
C ARG A 226 -9.33 19.18 -12.51
N LEU A 227 -10.54 18.94 -12.04
CA LEU A 227 -11.37 17.83 -12.51
C LEU A 227 -11.87 18.09 -13.94
N LEU A 228 -12.13 19.35 -14.29
CA LEU A 228 -12.59 19.76 -15.63
C LEU A 228 -11.46 19.89 -16.66
N VAL A 229 -10.33 20.49 -16.29
CA VAL A 229 -9.23 20.82 -17.23
C VAL A 229 -8.10 19.78 -17.18
N GLY A 230 -8.11 18.93 -16.14
CA GLY A 230 -6.96 18.12 -15.77
C GLY A 230 -5.94 18.96 -15.01
N GLY A 231 -5.35 18.40 -13.96
CA GLY A 231 -4.26 19.01 -13.20
C GLY A 231 -3.35 17.96 -12.59
N GLY A 232 -2.05 18.24 -12.53
CA GLY A 232 -1.08 17.36 -11.87
C GLY A 232 -1.17 17.45 -10.34
N CYS A 233 -0.69 16.41 -9.64
CA CYS A 233 -0.53 16.42 -8.19
C CYS A 233 0.33 17.61 -7.75
N LYS A 234 0.13 18.11 -6.53
CA LYS A 234 0.98 19.18 -5.97
C LYS A 234 2.23 18.55 -5.35
N GLY A 235 3.39 19.11 -5.66
CA GLY A 235 4.68 18.68 -5.12
C GLY A 235 5.73 18.48 -6.20
N ASP A 236 6.99 18.47 -5.79
CA ASP A 236 8.15 18.14 -6.61
C ASP A 236 8.37 16.61 -6.72
N GLY A 237 7.61 15.81 -5.96
CA GLY A 237 7.77 14.36 -5.85
C GLY A 237 9.01 13.92 -5.06
N GLN A 238 9.74 14.89 -4.48
CA GLN A 238 10.96 14.68 -3.69
C GLN A 238 10.74 15.04 -2.22
N THR A 239 10.02 16.13 -1.95
CA THR A 239 9.72 16.63 -0.61
C THR A 239 8.25 16.45 -0.30
N PHE A 240 7.98 15.92 0.89
CA PHE A 240 6.63 15.70 1.40
C PHE A 240 6.50 16.42 2.74
N PRO A 241 5.36 17.08 3.01
CA PRO A 241 5.15 17.74 4.29
C PRO A 241 5.09 16.67 5.39
N ARG A 242 5.87 16.88 6.45
CA ARG A 242 6.02 15.93 7.55
C ARG A 242 5.05 16.29 8.69
N ASN A 243 4.57 15.28 9.38
CA ASN A 243 3.74 15.43 10.56
C ASN A 243 4.62 15.85 11.75
N PRO A 244 4.44 17.04 12.36
CA PRO A 244 5.28 17.47 13.47
C PRO A 244 5.14 16.56 14.70
N ARG A 245 3.98 15.93 14.89
CA ARG A 245 3.78 14.97 16.00
C ARG A 245 4.59 13.68 15.81
N ALA A 246 4.96 13.35 14.57
CA ALA A 246 5.78 12.17 14.31
C ALA A 246 7.21 12.36 14.82
N ASP A 247 7.74 13.58 14.77
CA ASP A 247 9.09 13.87 15.27
C ASP A 247 9.15 13.69 16.80
N ASP A 248 8.11 14.12 17.54
CA ASP A 248 8.00 13.86 18.97
C ASP A 248 7.94 12.36 19.30
N MET A 249 7.21 11.57 18.50
CA MET A 249 7.12 10.12 18.69
C MET A 249 8.43 9.40 18.33
N LEU A 250 9.14 9.87 17.31
CA LEU A 250 10.46 9.37 16.93
C LEU A 250 11.51 9.66 18.02
N ALA A 251 11.43 10.84 18.65
CA ALA A 251 12.29 11.16 19.79
C ALA A 251 12.03 10.23 20.98
N ARG A 252 10.77 9.95 21.31
CA ARG A 252 10.42 8.98 22.37
C ARG A 252 10.92 7.57 22.04
N LEU A 253 10.77 7.14 20.79
CA LEU A 253 11.29 5.84 20.34
C LEU A 253 12.81 5.75 20.48
N ALA A 254 13.54 6.83 20.15
CA ALA A 254 14.99 6.89 20.34
C ALA A 254 15.37 6.74 21.82
N ASP A 255 14.68 7.43 22.73
CA ASP A 255 14.92 7.33 24.17
C ASP A 255 14.63 5.92 24.70
N GLU A 256 13.53 5.30 24.27
CA GLU A 256 13.14 3.93 24.68
C GLU A 256 14.12 2.86 24.15
N LEU A 257 14.66 3.04 22.95
CA LEU A 257 15.69 2.15 22.41
C LEU A 257 16.97 2.17 23.27
N VAL A 258 17.35 3.36 23.75
CA VAL A 258 18.51 3.55 24.63
C VAL A 258 18.23 3.05 26.05
N SER A 259 16.99 3.14 26.55
CA SER A 259 16.66 2.59 27.87
C SER A 259 16.71 1.07 27.90
N ILE A 260 16.23 0.39 26.84
CA ILE A 260 16.26 -1.08 26.74
C ILE A 260 17.69 -1.62 26.66
N ASP A 261 18.64 -0.85 26.14
CA ASP A 261 20.05 -1.26 26.03
C ASP A 261 20.77 -1.29 27.40
N LYS A 262 20.18 -0.65 28.42
CA LYS A 262 20.74 -0.60 29.78
C LYS A 262 20.31 -1.77 30.66
N ASP A 263 19.28 -2.52 30.25
CA ASP A 263 18.70 -3.65 30.97
C ASP A 263 19.37 -4.98 30.56
#